data_AF-A0AAU6DTY4-F1
#
_entry.id   AF-A0AAU6DTY4-F1
#
_cell.length_a   1.000
_cell.length_b   1.000
_cell.length_c   1.000
_cell.angle_alpha   90.00
_cell.angle_beta   90.00
_cell.angle_gamma   90.00
#
_symmetry.space_group_name_H-M   'P 1'
#
loop_
_entity.id
_entity.type
_entity.pdbx_description
1 polymer ?
#
loop_
_entity_poly.entity_id
_entity_poly.type
_entity_poly.pdbx_seq_one_letter_code
_entity_poly.pdbx_strand_id
1 'polypeptide(L)'
;MTDLTPAAALRAAATALQDVAPDITGPLAGLADPVADWLDAAAHAHDAMAKGAASVWPEPHEAAERDAWVAKQTDQPALTVARTILGEQP
;
A
#
# COMPACT_ATOMS: atom_id res chain seq x y z
N MET A 1 7.83 -4.26 -15.77
CA MET A 1 7.23 -3.67 -14.56
C MET A 1 7.76 -4.47 -13.40
N THR A 2 8.39 -3.82 -12.43
CA THR A 2 8.86 -4.51 -11.22
C THR A 2 7.61 -4.83 -10.39
N ASP A 3 7.33 -6.10 -10.13
CA ASP A 3 6.24 -6.48 -9.22
C ASP A 3 6.56 -5.95 -7.82
N LEU A 4 6.04 -4.77 -7.49
CA LEU A 4 6.16 -4.18 -6.17
C LEU A 4 5.29 -4.98 -5.19
N THR A 5 5.82 -5.21 -3.99
CA THR A 5 4.98 -5.71 -2.89
C THR A 5 3.86 -4.69 -2.60
N PRO A 6 2.72 -5.10 -2.01
CA PRO A 6 1.63 -4.17 -1.70
C PRO A 6 2.11 -2.95 -0.89
N ALA A 7 2.91 -3.14 0.16
CA ALA A 7 3.46 -2.02 0.93
C ALA A 7 4.40 -1.12 0.11
N ALA A 8 5.19 -1.68 -0.81
CA ALA A 8 6.06 -0.88 -1.67
C ALA A 8 5.25 -0.04 -2.66
N ALA A 9 4.18 -0.59 -3.25
CA ALA A 9 3.27 0.14 -4.13
C ALA A 9 2.55 1.28 -3.37
N LEU A 10 2.05 1.00 -2.17
CA LEU A 10 1.41 2.00 -1.31
C LEU A 10 2.35 3.18 -0.98
N ARG A 11 3.59 2.89 -0.57
CA ARG A 11 4.60 3.94 -0.30
C ARG A 11 4.98 4.73 -1.54
N ALA A 12 5.20 4.04 -2.66
CA ALA A 12 5.54 4.70 -3.92
C ALA A 12 4.43 5.66 -4.36
N ALA A 13 3.16 5.26 -4.23
CA ALA A 13 2.03 6.12 -4.51
C ALA A 13 1.91 7.31 -3.54
N ALA A 14 2.18 7.10 -2.24
CA ALA A 14 2.21 8.18 -1.27
C ALA A 14 3.27 9.24 -1.63
N THR A 15 4.49 8.81 -1.96
CA THR A 15 5.56 9.71 -2.43
C THR A 15 5.16 10.43 -3.72
N ALA A 16 4.67 9.71 -4.73
CA ALA A 16 4.25 10.32 -5.98
C ALA A 16 3.15 11.37 -5.78
N LEU A 17 2.24 11.14 -4.85
CA LEU A 17 1.17 12.09 -4.52
C LEU A 17 1.69 13.33 -3.78
N GLN A 18 2.64 13.16 -2.87
CA GLN A 18 3.31 14.28 -2.19
C GLN A 18 4.12 15.14 -3.16
N ASP A 19 4.77 14.53 -4.16
CA ASP A 19 5.57 15.26 -5.15
C ASP A 19 4.71 16.20 -6.01
N VAL A 20 3.47 15.78 -6.33
CA VAL A 20 2.53 16.59 -7.13
C VAL A 20 1.60 17.46 -6.28
N ALA A 21 1.59 17.28 -4.95
CA ALA A 21 0.73 18.04 -4.03
C ALA A 21 0.81 19.57 -4.20
N PRO A 22 2.01 20.18 -4.42
CA PRO A 22 2.11 21.63 -4.63
C PRO A 22 1.41 22.14 -5.90
N ASP A 23 1.23 21.27 -6.89
CA ASP A 23 0.59 21.60 -8.17
C ASP A 23 -0.93 21.45 -8.14
N ILE A 24 -1.48 20.80 -7.10
CA ILE A 24 -2.92 20.61 -6.93
C ILE A 24 -3.54 21.91 -6.39
N THR A 25 -4.38 22.52 -7.22
CA THR A 25 -5.07 23.78 -6.90
C THR A 25 -6.59 23.60 -6.89
N GLY A 26 -7.29 24.59 -6.33
CA GLY A 26 -8.75 24.60 -6.29
C GLY A 26 -9.35 23.74 -5.15
N PRO A 27 -10.57 23.21 -5.29
CA PRO A 27 -11.28 22.53 -4.21
C PRO A 27 -10.62 21.28 -3.63
N LEU A 28 -9.63 20.74 -4.35
CA LEU A 28 -8.89 19.54 -3.95
C LEU A 28 -7.52 19.88 -3.33
N ALA A 29 -7.14 21.16 -3.27
CA ALA A 29 -5.90 21.58 -2.63
C ALA A 29 -5.87 21.10 -1.17
N GLY A 30 -4.75 20.50 -0.76
CA GLY A 30 -4.58 19.93 0.58
C GLY A 30 -5.19 18.54 0.78
N LEU A 31 -5.78 17.92 -0.24
CA LEU A 31 -6.21 16.50 -0.16
C LEU A 31 -5.10 15.50 -0.47
N ALA A 32 -4.02 15.92 -1.13
CA ALA A 32 -2.90 15.03 -1.41
C ALA A 32 -2.21 14.53 -0.14
N ASP A 33 -1.94 15.41 0.82
CA ASP A 33 -1.30 15.05 2.09
C ASP A 33 -2.07 13.99 2.89
N PRO A 34 -3.38 14.16 3.20
CA PRO A 34 -4.12 13.15 3.95
C PRO A 34 -4.28 11.82 3.20
N VAL A 35 -4.33 11.86 1.86
CA VAL A 35 -4.36 10.62 1.06
C VAL A 35 -2.99 9.93 1.10
N ALA A 36 -1.89 10.68 1.00
CA ALA A 36 -0.55 10.12 1.13
C ALA A 36 -0.31 9.52 2.52
N ASP A 37 -0.75 10.20 3.58
CA ASP A 37 -0.68 9.70 4.97
C ASP A 37 -1.48 8.40 5.14
N TRP A 38 -2.68 8.32 4.54
CA TRP A 38 -3.48 7.09 4.55
C TRP A 38 -2.78 5.94 3.82
N LEU A 39 -2.17 6.19 2.66
CA LEU A 39 -1.42 5.18 1.91
C LEU A 39 -0.20 4.68 2.68
N ASP A 40 0.55 5.57 3.33
CA ASP A 40 1.70 5.19 4.17
C ASP A 40 1.27 4.41 5.42
N ALA A 41 0.18 4.81 6.06
CA ALA A 41 -0.41 4.07 7.18
C ALA A 41 -0.86 2.65 6.75
N ALA A 42 -1.45 2.50 5.57
CA ALA A 42 -1.81 1.20 5.01
C ALA A 42 -0.57 0.34 4.73
N ALA A 43 0.52 0.94 4.23
CA ALA A 43 1.78 0.23 4.02
C ALA A 43 2.38 -0.27 5.35
N HIS A 44 2.38 0.56 6.39
CA HIS A 44 2.81 0.19 7.73
C HIS A 44 1.96 -0.93 8.32
N ALA A 45 0.64 -0.85 8.18
CA ALA A 45 -0.28 -1.90 8.62
C ALA A 45 0.00 -3.23 7.90
N HIS A 46 0.23 -3.21 6.59
CA HIS A 46 0.56 -4.40 5.81
C HIS A 46 1.88 -5.04 6.27
N ASP A 47 2.94 -4.26 6.46
CA ASP A 47 4.24 -4.79 6.92
C ASP A 47 4.13 -5.38 8.33
N ALA A 48 3.40 -4.73 9.23
CA ALA A 48 3.12 -5.26 10.57
C ALA A 48 2.35 -6.58 10.50
N MET A 49 1.37 -6.66 9.60
CA MET A 49 0.57 -7.87 9.35
C MET A 49 1.41 -9.01 8.81
N ALA A 50 2.26 -8.75 7.80
CA ALA A 50 3.16 -9.73 7.21
C ALA A 50 4.16 -10.27 8.25
N LYS A 51 4.72 -9.39 9.09
CA LYS A 51 5.61 -9.76 10.18
C LYS A 51 4.91 -10.60 11.26
N GLY A 52 3.68 -10.21 11.63
CA GLY A 52 2.85 -10.97 12.57
C GLY A 52 2.51 -12.36 12.04
N ALA A 53 2.09 -12.44 10.78
CA ALA A 53 1.79 -13.70 10.11
C ALA A 53 3.02 -14.62 10.03
N ALA A 54 4.21 -14.08 9.71
CA ALA A 54 5.45 -14.85 9.72
C ALA A 54 5.84 -15.38 11.11
N SER A 55 5.33 -14.78 12.19
CA SER A 55 5.54 -15.28 13.56
C SER A 55 4.57 -16.41 13.94
N VAL A 56 3.41 -16.48 13.29
CA VAL A 56 2.39 -17.53 13.47
C VAL A 56 2.66 -18.74 12.57
N TRP A 57 3.10 -18.48 11.33
CA TRP A 57 3.46 -19.47 10.31
C TRP A 57 4.94 -19.35 9.93
N PRO A 58 5.85 -19.82 10.80
CA PRO A 58 7.28 -19.66 10.60
C PRO A 58 7.85 -20.61 9.53
N GLU A 59 7.18 -21.74 9.25
CA GLU A 59 7.76 -22.80 8.42
C GLU A 59 7.54 -22.54 6.91
N PRO A 60 8.50 -22.89 6.05
CA PRO A 60 8.39 -22.64 4.61
C PRO A 60 7.17 -23.30 3.95
N HIS A 61 6.74 -24.47 4.43
CA HIS A 61 5.58 -25.19 3.88
C HIS A 61 4.24 -24.53 4.22
N GLU A 62 4.21 -23.60 5.18
CA GLU A 62 3.04 -22.83 5.60
C GLU A 62 2.93 -21.50 4.82
N ALA A 63 3.90 -21.19 3.95
CA ALA A 63 3.97 -19.92 3.23
C ALA A 63 2.69 -19.62 2.45
N ALA A 64 2.09 -20.62 1.81
CA ALA A 64 0.85 -20.43 1.05
C ALA A 64 -0.32 -19.96 1.94
N GLU A 65 -0.44 -20.49 3.15
CA GLU A 65 -1.50 -20.11 4.08
C GLU A 65 -1.24 -18.75 4.71
N ARG A 66 0.01 -18.50 5.11
CA ARG A 66 0.47 -17.19 5.57
C ARG A 66 0.18 -16.09 4.55
N ASP A 67 0.60 -16.30 3.31
CA ASP A 67 0.51 -15.28 2.25
C ASP A 67 -0.96 -15.06 1.86
N ALA A 68 -1.78 -16.12 1.84
CA ALA A 68 -3.23 -16.01 1.62
C ALA A 68 -3.92 -15.25 2.76
N TRP A 69 -3.50 -15.46 4.00
CA TRP A 69 -4.01 -14.71 5.14
C TRP A 69 -3.62 -13.23 5.06
N VAL A 70 -2.35 -12.93 4.81
CA VAL A 70 -1.86 -11.55 4.62
C VAL A 70 -2.62 -10.86 3.49
N ALA A 71 -2.82 -11.51 2.34
CA ALA A 71 -3.57 -10.97 1.21
C ALA A 71 -5.01 -10.59 1.57
N LYS A 72 -5.67 -11.36 2.44
CA LYS A 72 -7.03 -11.07 2.95
C LYS A 72 -7.08 -9.88 3.91
N GLN A 73 -5.97 -9.60 4.62
CA GLN A 73 -5.87 -8.47 5.55
C GLN A 73 -5.35 -7.19 4.90
N THR A 74 -4.78 -7.27 3.69
CA THR A 74 -4.33 -6.09 2.94
C THR A 74 -5.51 -5.17 2.63
N ASP A 75 -5.32 -3.86 2.87
CA ASP A 75 -6.27 -2.81 2.49
C ASP A 75 -6.33 -2.71 0.95
N GLN A 76 -7.26 -3.48 0.37
CA GLN A 76 -7.47 -3.52 -1.08
C GLN A 76 -7.88 -2.15 -1.66
N PRO A 77 -8.80 -1.39 -1.03
CA PRO A 77 -9.08 -0.01 -1.46
C PRO A 77 -7.82 0.87 -1.56
N ALA A 78 -6.96 0.85 -0.55
CA ALA A 78 -5.70 1.61 -0.57
C ALA A 78 -4.80 1.16 -1.73
N LEU A 79 -4.68 -0.15 -1.94
CA LEU A 79 -3.87 -0.70 -3.03
C LEU A 79 -4.41 -0.34 -4.41
N THR A 80 -5.73 -0.33 -4.60
CA THR A 80 -6.37 0.10 -5.86
C THR A 80 -6.11 1.59 -6.14
N VAL A 81 -6.20 2.45 -5.12
CA VAL A 81 -5.86 3.87 -5.26
C VAL A 81 -4.38 4.04 -5.60
N ALA A 82 -3.48 3.32 -4.91
CA ALA A 82 -2.05 3.38 -5.17
C ALA A 82 -1.70 2.99 -6.62
N ARG A 83 -2.26 1.89 -7.12
CA ARG A 83 -2.08 1.47 -8.53
C ARG A 83 -2.54 2.54 -9.51
N THR A 84 -3.70 3.14 -9.23
CA THR A 84 -4.23 4.23 -10.06
C THR A 84 -3.29 5.43 -10.11
N ILE A 85 -2.73 5.84 -8.95
CA ILE A 85 -1.74 6.93 -8.86
C ILE A 85 -0.47 6.59 -9.66
N LEU A 86 -0.02 5.34 -9.58
CA LEU A 86 1.18 4.85 -10.28
C LEU A 86 0.96 4.58 -11.78
N GLY A 87 -0.27 4.76 -12.29
CA GLY A 87 -0.60 4.49 -13.70
C GLY A 87 -0.68 2.99 -14.04
N GLU A 88 -0.79 2.13 -13.03
CA GLU A 88 -1.02 0.70 -13.21
C GLU A 88 -2.54 0.46 -13.32
N GLN A 89 -2.99 -0.08 -14.46
CA GLN A 89 -4.40 -0.46 -14.62
C GLN A 89 -4.79 -1.60 -13.66
N PRO A 90 -6.06 -1.62 -13.18
CA PRO A 90 -6.54 -2.60 -12.20
C PRO A 90 -6.48 -4.04 -12.68
#